data_AF-A0A4Z0QM87-F1
#
_entry.id   AF-A0A4Z0QM87-F1
#
_cell.length_a   1.000
_cell.length_b   1.000
_cell.length_c   1.000
_cell.angle_alpha   90.00
_cell.angle_beta   90.00
_cell.angle_gamma   90.00
#
_symmetry.space_group_name_H-M   'P 1'
#
loop_
_entity.id
_entity.type
_entity.pdbx_description
1 polymer ?
#
loop_
_entity_poly.entity_id
_entity_poly.type
_entity_poly.pdbx_seq_one_letter_code
_entity_poly.pdbx_strand_id
1 'polypeptide(L)' 'MAVISSAKDTVMVVTFQTGLTPEGSPKLSQRSFANVKSDALDQDLYDVANALYRLQDYPLIGVRRDNRFDLAE' A
#
# COMPACT_ATOMS: atom_id res chain seq x y z
N MET A 1 15.57 -15.90 -25.84
CA MET A 1 16.50 -16.19 -24.73
C MET A 1 15.67 -16.40 -23.46
N ALA A 2 16.26 -16.54 -22.26
CA ALA A 2 15.49 -16.71 -21.03
C ALA A 2 15.20 -15.33 -20.43
N VAL A 3 13.93 -14.98 -20.24
CA VAL A 3 13.52 -13.71 -19.62
C VAL A 3 13.95 -13.68 -18.16
N ILE A 4 14.65 -12.61 -17.75
CA ILE A 4 15.08 -12.37 -16.37
C ILE A 4 14.13 -11.34 -15.75
N SER A 5 13.64 -11.64 -14.54
CA SER A 5 12.85 -10.73 -13.72
C SER A 5 13.73 -10.15 -12.61
N SER A 6 13.82 -8.82 -12.53
CA SER A 6 14.51 -8.12 -11.46
C SER A 6 13.52 -7.26 -10.65
N ALA A 7 13.58 -7.36 -9.32
CA ALA A 7 12.74 -6.55 -8.44
C ALA A 7 13.21 -5.10 -8.47
N LYS A 8 12.31 -4.17 -8.78
CA LYS A 8 12.63 -2.75 -8.94
C LYS A 8 12.32 -1.95 -7.68
N ASP A 9 11.04 -1.79 -7.40
CA ASP A 9 10.52 -1.04 -6.27
C ASP A 9 9.17 -1.62 -5.83
N THR A 10 8.82 -1.38 -4.59
CA THR A 10 7.50 -1.72 -4.04
C THR A 10 6.75 -0.44 -3.72
N VAL A 11 5.43 -0.48 -3.87
CA VAL A 11 4.52 0.58 -3.43
C VAL A 11 3.58 0.02 -2.38
N MET A 12 3.56 0.64 -1.20
CA MET A 12 2.55 0.34 -0.18
C MET A 12 1.34 1.22 -0.42
N VAL A 13 0.18 0.63 -0.66
CA VAL A 13 -1.09 1.31 -0.86
C VAL A 13 -2.00 1.05 0.34
N VAL A 14 -2.38 2.11 1.03
CA VAL A 14 -3.30 2.07 2.16
C VAL A 14 -4.66 2.59 1.74
N THR A 15 -5.72 1.90 2.17
CA THR A 15 -7.10 2.33 1.97
C THR A 15 -7.67 2.72 3.32
N PHE A 16 -8.23 3.92 3.44
CA PHE A 16 -8.77 4.46 4.68
C PHE A 16 -10.10 5.16 4.41
N GLN A 17 -10.95 5.23 5.42
CA GLN A 17 -12.22 5.94 5.31
C GLN A 17 -12.02 7.40 5.71
N THR A 18 -12.49 8.32 4.87
CA THR A 18 -12.39 9.77 5.07
C THR A 18 -13.70 10.42 5.52
N GLY A 19 -14.80 9.66 5.50
CA GLY A 19 -16.11 10.13 5.89
C GLY A 19 -17.22 9.24 5.34
N LEU A 20 -18.42 9.80 5.23
CA LEU A 20 -19.59 9.17 4.62
C LEU A 20 -20.01 9.98 3.39
N THR A 21 -20.56 9.31 2.38
CA THR A 21 -21.22 9.96 1.25
C THR A 21 -22.60 10.48 1.68
N PRO A 22 -23.25 11.35 0.89
CA PRO A 22 -24.62 11.82 1.18
C PRO A 22 -25.65 10.69 1.31
N GLU A 23 -25.35 9.52 0.74
CA GLU A 23 -26.17 8.31 0.75
C GLU A 23 -25.83 7.37 1.92
N GLY A 24 -24.93 7.78 2.83
CA GLY A 24 -24.52 7.00 4.01
C GLY A 24 -23.48 5.92 3.75
N SER A 25 -22.93 5.81 2.54
CA SER A 25 -21.87 4.85 2.23
C SER A 25 -20.50 5.36 2.71
N PRO A 26 -19.58 4.48 3.18
CA PRO A 26 -18.25 4.89 3.60
C PRO A 26 -17.44 5.44 2.41
N LYS A 27 -16.95 6.68 2.55
CA LYS A 27 -16.09 7.32 1.55
C LYS A 27 -14.66 6.85 1.75
N LEU A 28 -14.24 5.90 0.93
CA LEU A 28 -12.89 5.35 0.93
C LEU A 28 -11.95 6.25 0.13
N SER A 29 -10.74 6.43 0.66
CA SER A 29 -9.62 7.08 -0.01
C SER A 29 -8.41 6.16 0.02
N GLN A 30 -7.54 6.31 -0.97
CA GLN A 30 -6.32 5.54 -1.08
C GLN A 30 -5.12 6.46 -1.06
N ARG A 31 -4.07 6.04 -0.37
CA ARG A 31 -2.77 6.72 -0.38
C ARG A 31 -1.68 5.71 -0.70
N SER A 32 -0.78 6.10 -1.58
CA SER A 32 0.36 5.28 -2.00
C SER A 32 1.66 5.85 -1.43
N PHE A 33 2.48 4.96 -0.90
CA PHE A 33 3.84 5.21 -0.45
C PHE A 33 4.79 4.47 -1.40
N ALA A 34 5.41 5.21 -2.30
CA ALA A 34 6.36 4.67 -3.26
C ALA A 34 7.76 4.48 -2.64
N ASN A 35 8.65 3.80 -3.37
CA ASN A 35 10.04 3.55 -2.98
C ASN A 35 10.19 2.72 -1.70
N VAL A 36 9.25 1.81 -1.45
CA VAL A 36 9.41 0.77 -0.44
C VAL A 36 10.42 -0.25 -0.97
N LYS A 37 11.35 -0.67 -0.11
CA LYS A 37 12.34 -1.67 -0.50
C LYS A 37 11.65 -2.97 -0.91
N SER A 38 12.13 -3.60 -1.97
CA SER A 38 11.59 -4.87 -2.48
C SER A 38 11.76 -6.03 -1.51
N ASP A 39 12.73 -5.96 -0.61
CA ASP A 39 13.01 -6.95 0.44
C ASP A 39 12.30 -6.67 1.76
N ALA A 40 11.47 -5.63 1.85
CA ALA A 40 10.71 -5.33 3.06
C ALA A 40 9.79 -6.51 3.43
N LEU A 41 9.63 -6.81 4.71
CA LEU A 41 8.70 -7.84 5.17
C LEU A 41 7.25 -7.33 5.10
N ASP A 42 6.32 -8.20 4.74
CA ASP A 42 4.90 -7.86 4.68
C ASP A 42 4.35 -7.45 6.06
N GLN A 43 4.85 -8.08 7.12
CA GLN A 43 4.51 -7.74 8.51
C GLN A 43 4.95 -6.32 8.86
N ASP A 44 6.20 -5.96 8.53
CA ASP A 44 6.72 -4.61 8.80
C ASP A 44 5.91 -3.54 8.04
N LEU A 45 5.50 -3.83 6.79
CA LEU A 45 4.64 -2.94 6.01
C LEU A 45 3.28 -2.73 6.68
N TYR A 46 2.68 -3.82 7.14
CA TYR A 46 1.39 -3.79 7.82
C TYR A 46 1.46 -3.01 9.14
N ASP A 47 2.51 -3.23 9.93
CA ASP A 47 2.71 -2.58 11.22
C ASP A 47 2.99 -1.08 11.06
N VAL A 48 3.79 -0.69 10.07
CA VAL A 48 4.03 0.73 9.74
C VAL A 48 2.73 1.40 9.28
N ALA A 49 1.95 0.76 8.41
CA ALA A 49 0.66 1.30 7.98
C ALA A 49 -0.29 1.48 9.19
N ASN A 50 -0.38 0.49 10.08
CA ASN A 50 -1.18 0.60 11.29
C ASN A 50 -0.70 1.72 12.22
N ALA A 51 0.61 1.83 12.45
CA ALA A 51 1.17 2.87 13.30
C ALA A 51 0.88 4.28 12.74
N LEU A 52 1.02 4.46 11.42
CA LEU A 52 0.73 5.74 10.76
C LEU A 52 -0.75 6.15 10.86
N TYR A 53 -1.66 5.20 10.77
CA TYR A 53 -3.10 5.48 10.84
C TYR A 53 -3.65 5.49 12.26
N ARG A 54 -2.96 4.89 13.24
CA ARG A 54 -3.24 5.11 14.67
C ARG A 54 -3.00 6.54 15.12
N LEU A 55 -2.13 7.27 14.41
CA LEU A 55 -1.88 8.69 14.65
C LEU A 55 -2.88 9.61 13.93
N GLN A 56 -3.74 9.06 13.07
CA GLN A 56 -4.73 9.79 12.30
C GLN A 56 -6.14 9.44 12.79
N ASP A 57 -7.09 10.36 12.64
CA ASP A 57 -8.51 10.08 12.90
C ASP A 57 -9.21 9.28 11.78
N TYR A 58 -8.45 8.79 10.80
CA TYR A 58 -8.97 8.03 9.67
C TYR A 58 -8.82 6.53 9.90
N PRO A 59 -9.92 5.75 9.99
CA PRO A 59 -9.82 4.32 10.18
C PRO A 59 -9.23 3.67 8.94
N LEU A 60 -8.17 2.88 9.15
CA LEU A 60 -7.53 2.07 8.13
C LEU A 60 -8.43 0.90 7.78
N ILE A 61 -8.77 0.77 6.49
CA ILE A 61 -9.65 -0.26 5.94
C ILE A 61 -8.83 -1.40 5.33
N GLY A 62 -7.66 -1.10 4.78
CA GLY A 62 -6.80 -2.13 4.21
C GLY A 62 -5.41 -1.64 3.84
N VAL A 63 -4.47 -2.58 3.76
CA VAL A 63 -3.09 -2.36 3.33
C VAL A 63 -2.83 -3.31 2.17
N ARG A 64 -2.30 -2.79 1.07
CA ARG A 64 -1.93 -3.54 -0.13
C ARG A 64 -0.48 -3.23 -0.48
N ARG A 65 0.22 -4.24 -0.99
CA ARG A 65 1.58 -4.13 -1.47
C ARG A 65 1.60 -4.38 -2.96
N ASP A 66 2.07 -3.41 -3.74
CA ASP A 66 2.23 -3.50 -5.18
C ASP A 66 3.73 -3.68 -5.48
N ASN A 67 4.13 -4.89 -5.86
CA ASN A 67 5.52 -5.22 -6.22
C ASN A 67 5.76 -4.97 -7.71
N ARG A 68 6.81 -4.22 -8.04
CA ARG A 68 7.19 -3.94 -9.43
C ARG A 68 8.45 -4.72 -9.80
N PHE A 69 8.39 -5.33 -10.98
CA PHE A 69 9.48 -6.10 -11.56
C PHE A 69 9.77 -5.57 -12.96
N ASP A 70 11.05 -5.38 -13.27
CA ASP A 70 11.50 -5.14 -14.63
C ASP A 70 11.79 -6.50 -15.29
N LEU A 71 11.36 -6.65 -16.55
CA LEU A 71 11.53 -7.87 -17.34
C LEU A 71 12.47 -7.57 -18.52
N ALA A 72 13.55 -8.34 -18.66
CA ALA A 72 14.52 -8.21 -19.74
C ALA A 72 14.82 -9.57 -20.39
N GLU A 73 15.19 -9.59 -21.68
CA GLU A 73 15.55 -10.79 -22.47
C GLU A 73 17.06 -10.97 -22.63
#